data_AF-A0A2P4SQB4-F1
#
_entry.id   AF-A0A2P4SQB4-F1
#
_cell.length_a   1.000
_cell.length_b   1.000
_cell.length_c   1.000
_cell.angle_alpha   90.00
_cell.angle_beta   90.00
_cell.angle_gamma   90.00
#
_symmetry.space_group_name_H-M   'P 1'
#
loop_
_entity.id
_entity.type
_entity.pdbx_description
1 polymer ?
#
loop_
_entity_poly.entity_id
_entity_poly.type
_entity_poly.pdbx_seq_one_letter_code
_entity_poly.pdbx_strand_id
1 'polypeptide(L)'
;ERCMSVMQSGTQMVKLKSGTKGLVRLFYLDEHRTCIRWRPSRKSEKAKIVIDSIYKVTEGRQSEIFHRHAEGSFDPSCCFTIYHGNHLESLDLITSNPEEARTWITGLKYLMAGISDEDSLAKRQRTHDHWVKQTFEEADKNGDGLLNIEEIHQLMHKLNVNLPRRKVRQMFQEADTDENQGTLNFEEFSVFYKMMSLRRDLYLLLLSYSDKKDHLTVEELAQFLKVEQK
;
A
#
# COMPACT_ATOMS: atom_id res chain seq x y z
N GLU A 1 -8.70 3.73 19.91
CA GLU A 1 -10.18 3.89 19.89
C GLU A 1 -10.68 5.21 19.31
N ARG A 2 -10.11 6.37 19.68
CA ARG A 2 -10.55 7.70 19.17
C ARG A 2 -10.66 7.79 17.64
N CYS A 3 -9.68 7.26 16.89
CA CYS A 3 -9.76 7.26 15.42
C CYS A 3 -10.93 6.43 14.88
N MET A 4 -11.23 5.27 15.49
CA MET A 4 -12.34 4.40 15.05
C MET A 4 -13.68 5.11 15.18
N SER A 5 -13.90 5.78 16.31
CA SER A 5 -15.12 6.54 16.56
C SER A 5 -15.31 7.66 15.54
N VAL A 6 -14.27 8.45 15.25
CA VAL A 6 -14.30 9.51 14.22
C VAL A 6 -14.60 8.92 12.84
N MET A 7 -13.91 7.83 12.46
CA MET A 7 -14.14 7.17 11.18
C MET A 7 -15.57 6.62 11.06
N GLN A 8 -16.16 6.10 12.14
CA GLN A 8 -17.55 5.61 12.14
C GLN A 8 -18.58 6.73 12.09
N SER A 9 -18.33 7.87 12.75
CA SER A 9 -19.17 9.08 12.61
C SER A 9 -19.11 9.65 11.19
N GLY A 10 -17.97 9.46 10.52
CA GLY A 10 -17.76 9.80 9.13
C GLY A 10 -17.11 11.16 8.92
N THR A 11 -16.47 11.32 7.77
CA THR A 11 -15.71 12.51 7.41
C THR A 11 -16.00 12.88 5.96
N GLN A 12 -16.24 14.16 5.70
CA GLN A 12 -16.38 14.66 4.34
C GLN A 12 -15.01 14.77 3.68
N MET A 13 -14.86 14.12 2.54
CA MET A 13 -13.60 14.12 1.79
C MET A 13 -13.88 14.26 0.30
N VAL A 14 -12.91 14.80 -0.42
CA VAL A 14 -12.93 14.81 -1.88
C VAL A 14 -12.32 13.51 -2.39
N LYS A 15 -13.12 12.72 -3.10
CA LYS A 15 -12.65 11.57 -3.88
C LYS A 15 -12.16 12.05 -5.24
N LEU A 16 -10.87 11.88 -5.50
CA LEU A 16 -10.30 12.15 -6.83
C LEU A 16 -10.53 10.98 -7.78
N LYS A 17 -10.62 11.30 -9.07
CA LYS A 17 -10.68 10.34 -10.18
C LYS A 17 -9.96 10.93 -11.39
N SER A 18 -9.34 10.09 -12.19
CA SER A 18 -8.70 10.51 -13.45
C SER A 18 -9.65 11.34 -14.32
N GLY A 19 -9.22 12.53 -14.73
CA GLY A 19 -9.90 13.36 -15.73
C GLY A 19 -11.23 14.02 -15.32
N THR A 20 -11.60 14.03 -14.03
CA THR A 20 -12.84 14.67 -13.55
C THR A 20 -12.61 15.52 -12.31
N LYS A 21 -13.41 16.58 -12.13
CA LYS A 21 -13.45 17.35 -10.87
C LYS A 21 -13.73 16.39 -9.70
N GLY A 22 -12.97 16.57 -8.61
CA GLY A 22 -13.09 15.76 -7.40
C GLY A 22 -14.52 15.75 -6.85
N LEU A 23 -14.91 14.61 -6.27
CA LEU A 23 -16.27 14.35 -5.80
C LEU A 23 -16.31 14.36 -4.27
N VAL A 24 -16.98 15.35 -3.67
CA VAL A 24 -17.18 15.40 -2.22
C VAL A 24 -18.10 14.27 -1.79
N ARG A 25 -17.65 13.44 -0.84
CA ARG A 25 -18.39 12.30 -0.29
C ARG A 25 -18.18 12.22 1.22
N LEU A 26 -19.18 11.72 1.93
CA LEU A 26 -19.04 11.34 3.33
C LEU A 26 -18.50 9.91 3.37
N PHE A 27 -17.25 9.76 3.77
CA PHE A 27 -16.62 8.46 4.03
C PHE A 27 -16.83 8.07 5.47
N TYR A 28 -17.09 6.79 5.72
CA TYR A 28 -17.25 6.25 7.08
C TYR A 28 -16.83 4.79 7.16
N LEU A 29 -16.34 4.38 8.32
CA LEU A 29 -16.13 2.98 8.66
C LEU A 29 -17.46 2.37 9.10
N ASP A 30 -17.77 1.16 8.66
CA ASP A 30 -18.98 0.48 9.09
C ASP A 30 -18.92 0.08 10.58
N GLU A 31 -20.08 -0.32 11.12
CA GLU A 31 -20.23 -0.68 12.53
C GLU A 31 -19.28 -1.82 12.93
N HIS A 32 -19.12 -2.81 12.05
CA HIS A 32 -18.27 -3.98 12.25
C HIS A 32 -16.78 -3.74 11.94
N ARG A 33 -16.41 -2.54 11.46
CA ARG A 33 -15.02 -2.19 11.08
C ARG A 33 -14.43 -3.10 9.99
N THR A 34 -15.30 -3.66 9.15
CA THR A 34 -14.93 -4.56 8.06
C THR A 34 -14.83 -3.83 6.72
N CYS A 35 -15.48 -2.67 6.60
CA CYS A 35 -15.55 -1.93 5.35
C CYS A 35 -15.46 -0.42 5.55
N ILE A 36 -14.70 0.25 4.69
CA ILE A 36 -14.87 1.68 4.43
C ILE A 36 -16.02 1.84 3.45
N ARG A 37 -16.93 2.78 3.69
CA ARG A 37 -18.09 3.09 2.84
C ARG A 37 -18.16 4.58 2.54
N TRP A 38 -18.87 4.95 1.47
CA TRP A 38 -19.11 6.36 1.18
C TRP A 38 -20.46 6.65 0.54
N ARG A 39 -20.98 7.85 0.81
CA ARG A 39 -22.23 8.36 0.23
C ARG A 39 -22.13 9.85 -0.14
N PRO A 40 -22.91 10.34 -1.12
CA PRO A 40 -23.83 9.59 -1.99
C PRO A 40 -23.09 8.74 -3.04
N SER A 41 -23.70 7.64 -3.48
CA SER A 41 -23.23 6.85 -4.62
C SER A 41 -24.41 6.38 -5.46
N ARG A 42 -24.28 6.45 -6.79
CA ARG A 42 -25.28 5.91 -7.73
C ARG A 42 -25.33 4.38 -7.71
N LYS A 43 -24.26 3.72 -7.22
CA LYS A 43 -24.16 2.27 -7.04
C LYS A 43 -23.76 2.02 -5.59
N SER A 44 -24.73 1.93 -4.69
CA SER A 44 -24.50 1.83 -3.23
C SER A 44 -23.71 0.57 -2.85
N GLU A 45 -24.00 -0.57 -3.49
CA GLU A 45 -23.31 -1.84 -3.21
C GLU A 45 -21.81 -1.81 -3.55
N LYS A 46 -21.43 -1.01 -4.56
CA LYS A 46 -20.04 -0.81 -4.98
C LYS A 46 -19.35 0.34 -4.23
N ALA A 47 -20.05 1.04 -3.35
CA ALA A 47 -19.52 2.17 -2.59
C ALA A 47 -18.83 1.72 -1.30
N LYS A 48 -17.97 0.70 -1.41
CA LYS A 48 -17.26 0.12 -0.28
C LYS A 48 -15.87 -0.40 -0.67
N ILE A 49 -14.97 -0.43 0.30
CA ILE A 49 -13.69 -1.16 0.25
C ILE A 49 -13.65 -2.04 1.50
N VAL A 50 -13.37 -3.32 1.33
CA VAL A 50 -13.20 -4.26 2.45
C VAL A 50 -11.83 -4.00 3.07
N ILE A 51 -11.76 -3.90 4.39
CA ILE A 51 -10.52 -3.65 5.13
C ILE A 51 -9.46 -4.71 4.80
N ASP A 52 -9.86 -5.99 4.76
CA ASP A 52 -8.97 -7.12 4.39
C ASP A 52 -8.39 -7.01 2.98
N SER A 53 -9.01 -6.23 2.09
CA SER A 53 -8.50 -6.02 0.73
C SER A 53 -7.50 -4.87 0.63
N ILE A 54 -7.30 -4.10 1.71
CA ILE A 54 -6.36 -2.98 1.74
C ILE A 54 -4.97 -3.53 2.01
N TYR A 55 -4.07 -3.39 1.05
CA TYR A 55 -2.69 -3.83 1.18
C TYR A 55 -1.72 -2.67 1.44
N LYS A 56 -2.13 -1.42 1.15
CA LYS A 56 -1.28 -0.24 1.39
C LYS A 56 -2.10 1.04 1.60
N VAL A 57 -1.62 1.90 2.50
CA VAL A 57 -2.10 3.28 2.67
C VAL A 57 -0.90 4.22 2.68
N THR A 58 -0.89 5.21 1.78
CA THR A 58 0.19 6.20 1.67
C THR A 58 -0.31 7.60 1.96
N GLU A 59 0.50 8.38 2.65
CA GLU A 59 0.26 9.81 2.87
C GLU A 59 0.77 10.66 1.70
N GLY A 60 0.22 11.86 1.58
CA GLY A 60 0.65 12.83 0.58
C GLY A 60 0.07 12.57 -0.80
N ARG A 61 0.80 13.03 -1.80
CA ARG A 61 0.40 13.08 -3.21
C ARG A 61 1.17 12.06 -4.05
N GLN A 62 1.36 10.86 -3.49
CA GLN A 62 2.24 9.89 -4.12
C GLN A 62 1.63 9.32 -5.40
N SER A 63 0.31 9.14 -5.49
CA SER A 63 -0.31 8.51 -6.67
C SER A 63 -0.29 9.36 -7.96
N GLU A 64 -0.36 8.68 -9.09
CA GLU A 64 -0.41 9.28 -10.43
C GLU A 64 -1.58 10.25 -10.61
N ILE A 65 -2.72 10.00 -9.94
CA ILE A 65 -3.90 10.88 -10.01
C ILE A 65 -3.59 12.24 -9.39
N PHE A 66 -2.85 12.30 -8.28
CA PHE A 66 -2.41 13.56 -7.69
C PHE A 66 -1.41 14.30 -8.57
N HIS A 67 -0.50 13.57 -9.23
CA HIS A 67 0.43 14.17 -10.19
C HIS A 67 -0.28 14.79 -11.40
N ARG A 68 -1.34 14.16 -11.91
CA ARG A 68 -2.14 14.70 -13.02
C ARG A 68 -3.07 15.86 -12.62
N HIS A 69 -3.43 15.97 -11.34
CA HIS A 69 -4.24 17.08 -10.80
C HIS A 69 -3.39 18.26 -10.27
N ALA A 70 -2.08 18.28 -10.55
CA ALA A 70 -1.12 19.25 -10.00
C ALA A 70 -1.32 20.71 -10.46
N GLU A 71 -2.39 21.04 -11.16
CA GLU A 71 -2.80 22.43 -11.40
C GLU A 71 -3.52 23.08 -10.19
N GLY A 72 -3.75 22.34 -9.09
CA GLY A 72 -4.38 22.85 -7.86
C GLY A 72 -3.51 22.77 -6.59
N SER A 73 -3.49 23.85 -5.81
CA SER A 73 -2.76 24.03 -4.55
C SER A 73 -3.36 23.20 -3.38
N PHE A 74 -3.28 21.88 -3.45
CA PHE A 74 -3.66 21.05 -2.30
C PHE A 74 -2.51 20.92 -1.32
N ASP A 75 -2.81 21.10 -0.03
CA ASP A 75 -1.88 20.78 1.05
C ASP A 75 -1.60 19.27 1.05
N PRO A 76 -0.34 18.83 0.81
CA PRO A 76 0.00 17.41 0.82
C PRO A 76 -0.39 16.70 2.12
N SER A 77 -0.39 17.41 3.25
CA SER A 77 -0.72 16.82 4.55
C SER A 77 -2.22 16.50 4.72
N CYS A 78 -3.07 17.02 3.84
CA CYS A 78 -4.50 16.68 3.75
C CYS A 78 -4.77 15.50 2.81
N CYS A 79 -3.76 15.00 2.08
CA CYS A 79 -3.90 14.01 1.04
C CYS A 79 -3.45 12.62 1.49
N PHE A 80 -4.15 11.58 1.03
CA PHE A 80 -3.72 10.20 1.16
C PHE A 80 -4.34 9.29 0.10
N THR A 81 -3.74 8.13 -0.10
CA THR A 81 -4.19 7.11 -1.05
C THR A 81 -4.38 5.78 -0.33
N ILE A 82 -5.50 5.12 -0.58
CA ILE A 82 -5.78 3.74 -0.16
C ILE A 82 -5.63 2.85 -1.39
N TYR A 83 -4.76 1.86 -1.30
CA TYR A 83 -4.60 0.84 -2.32
C TYR A 83 -5.26 -0.46 -1.88
N HIS A 84 -6.12 -1.01 -2.73
CA HIS A 84 -6.97 -2.13 -2.37
C HIS A 84 -7.28 -3.08 -3.53
N GLY A 85 -7.81 -4.25 -3.18
CA GLY A 85 -8.19 -5.30 -4.13
C GLY A 85 -6.99 -5.90 -4.87
N ASN A 86 -7.28 -6.80 -5.81
CA ASN A 86 -6.23 -7.54 -6.51
C ASN A 86 -5.74 -6.84 -7.80
N HIS A 87 -6.47 -5.84 -8.31
CA HIS A 87 -6.20 -5.16 -9.59
C HIS A 87 -5.51 -3.79 -9.44
N LEU A 88 -4.72 -3.59 -8.37
CA LEU A 88 -3.99 -2.33 -8.14
C LEU A 88 -4.88 -1.08 -8.14
N GLU A 89 -6.10 -1.19 -7.60
CA GLU A 89 -7.00 -0.04 -7.52
C GLU A 89 -6.53 0.94 -6.44
N SER A 90 -6.58 2.23 -6.76
CA SER A 90 -6.31 3.31 -5.82
C SER A 90 -7.57 4.15 -5.55
N LEU A 91 -7.71 4.56 -4.29
CA LEU A 91 -8.66 5.56 -3.86
C LEU A 91 -7.90 6.76 -3.29
N ASP A 92 -7.88 7.84 -4.06
CA ASP A 92 -7.21 9.08 -3.72
C ASP A 92 -8.18 10.06 -3.04
N LEU A 93 -7.80 10.52 -1.85
CA LEU A 93 -8.65 11.29 -0.95
C LEU A 93 -7.97 12.58 -0.50
N ILE A 94 -8.76 13.65 -0.45
CA ILE A 94 -8.37 14.92 0.16
C ILE A 94 -9.35 15.23 1.29
N THR A 95 -8.80 15.47 2.47
CA THR A 95 -9.54 15.87 3.67
C THR A 95 -9.58 17.39 3.81
N SER A 96 -10.41 17.89 4.72
CA SER A 96 -10.53 19.34 4.94
C SER A 96 -9.35 19.90 5.72
N ASN A 97 -8.69 19.05 6.52
CA ASN A 97 -7.54 19.43 7.33
C ASN A 97 -6.58 18.24 7.58
N PRO A 98 -5.33 18.50 7.97
CA PRO A 98 -4.33 17.44 8.15
C PRO A 98 -4.64 16.47 9.31
N GLU A 99 -5.43 16.90 10.30
CA GLU A 99 -5.81 16.06 11.44
C GLU A 99 -6.79 14.95 11.02
N GLU A 100 -7.73 15.26 10.14
CA GLU A 100 -8.61 14.27 9.52
C GLU A 100 -7.83 13.25 8.70
N ALA A 101 -6.90 13.70 7.83
CA ALA A 101 -6.03 12.79 7.08
C ALA A 101 -5.26 11.85 8.01
N ARG A 102 -4.60 12.41 9.03
CA ARG A 102 -3.83 11.63 10.02
C ARG A 102 -4.71 10.61 10.76
N THR A 103 -5.92 11.01 11.16
CA THR A 103 -6.87 10.15 11.85
C THR A 103 -7.23 8.94 10.99
N TRP A 104 -7.54 9.16 9.71
CA TRP A 104 -7.88 8.09 8.79
C TRP A 104 -6.70 7.18 8.45
N ILE A 105 -5.53 7.76 8.14
CA ILE A 105 -4.31 6.98 7.86
C ILE A 105 -3.97 6.09 9.06
N THR A 106 -4.00 6.64 10.27
CA THR A 106 -3.67 5.91 11.51
C THR A 106 -4.70 4.82 11.79
N GLY A 107 -5.99 5.13 11.65
CA GLY A 107 -7.06 4.16 11.86
C GLY A 107 -7.00 3.01 10.85
N LEU A 108 -6.77 3.30 9.57
CA LEU A 108 -6.61 2.27 8.55
C LEU A 108 -5.38 1.41 8.79
N LYS A 109 -4.22 2.01 9.11
CA LYS A 109 -3.02 1.26 9.48
C LYS A 109 -3.25 0.37 10.70
N TYR A 110 -4.00 0.83 11.70
CA TYR A 110 -4.38 0.03 12.87
C TYR A 110 -5.26 -1.18 12.48
N LEU A 111 -6.27 -0.95 11.64
CA LEU A 111 -7.14 -2.02 11.15
C LEU A 111 -6.36 -3.03 10.29
N MET A 112 -5.47 -2.54 9.43
CA MET A 112 -4.58 -3.36 8.62
C MET A 112 -3.56 -4.14 9.45
N ALA A 113 -3.13 -3.61 10.61
CA ALA A 113 -2.24 -4.30 11.55
C ALA A 113 -2.95 -5.45 12.27
N GLY A 114 -4.29 -5.44 12.33
CA GLY A 114 -5.12 -6.59 12.70
C GLY A 114 -4.72 -7.21 14.03
N ILE A 115 -4.68 -6.39 15.08
CA ILE A 115 -4.49 -6.88 16.44
C ILE A 115 -5.71 -7.73 16.79
N SER A 116 -5.46 -9.05 16.88
CA SER A 116 -6.26 -10.13 17.51
C SER A 116 -7.11 -11.09 16.66
N ASP A 117 -6.60 -11.61 15.54
CA ASP A 117 -7.01 -12.97 15.10
C ASP A 117 -5.94 -13.63 14.22
N GLU A 118 -5.46 -14.84 14.58
CA GLU A 118 -4.49 -15.58 13.77
C GLU A 118 -5.05 -15.91 12.38
N ASP A 119 -6.36 -16.18 12.29
CA ASP A 119 -7.05 -16.38 11.03
C ASP A 119 -6.98 -15.14 10.14
N SER A 120 -6.97 -13.94 10.74
CA SER A 120 -6.83 -12.67 10.02
C SER A 120 -5.40 -12.42 9.54
N LEU A 121 -4.38 -12.89 10.25
CA LEU A 121 -2.98 -12.84 9.77
C LEU A 121 -2.78 -13.82 8.61
N ALA A 122 -3.21 -15.08 8.76
CA ALA A 122 -3.11 -16.08 7.71
C ALA A 122 -3.93 -15.71 6.47
N LYS A 123 -5.09 -15.09 6.65
CA LYS A 123 -5.90 -14.55 5.54
C LYS A 123 -5.20 -13.37 4.85
N ARG A 124 -4.58 -12.45 5.60
CA ARG A 124 -3.79 -11.34 5.05
C ARG A 124 -2.55 -11.82 4.29
N GLN A 125 -1.84 -12.82 4.80
CA GLN A 125 -0.71 -13.41 4.10
C GLN A 125 -1.17 -14.03 2.78
N ARG A 126 -2.27 -14.78 2.79
CA ARG A 126 -2.86 -15.35 1.56
C ARG A 126 -3.31 -14.28 0.57
N THR A 127 -3.93 -13.18 1.01
CA THR A 127 -4.33 -12.10 0.10
C THR A 127 -3.12 -11.35 -0.45
N HIS A 128 -2.08 -11.16 0.37
CA HIS A 128 -0.81 -10.60 -0.08
C HIS A 128 -0.14 -11.50 -1.12
N ASP A 129 0.01 -12.80 -0.85
CA ASP A 129 0.65 -13.74 -1.77
C ASP A 129 -0.15 -13.88 -3.09
N HIS A 130 -1.48 -13.90 -3.00
CA HIS A 130 -2.35 -13.87 -4.17
C HIS A 130 -2.18 -12.58 -4.98
N TRP A 131 -2.07 -11.43 -4.30
CA TRP A 131 -1.83 -10.15 -4.94
C TRP A 131 -0.46 -10.10 -5.63
N VAL A 132 0.60 -10.64 -5.02
CA VAL A 132 1.94 -10.68 -5.62
C VAL A 132 1.90 -11.53 -6.89
N LYS A 133 1.23 -12.68 -6.82
CA LYS A 133 1.02 -13.56 -7.98
C LYS A 133 0.26 -12.87 -9.11
N GLN A 134 -0.86 -12.23 -8.79
CA GLN A 134 -1.62 -11.51 -9.82
C GLN A 134 -0.82 -10.34 -10.41
N THR A 135 -0.03 -9.64 -9.59
CA THR A 135 0.82 -8.54 -10.05
C THR A 135 1.89 -9.04 -11.03
N PHE A 136 2.46 -10.22 -10.79
CA PHE A 136 3.36 -10.89 -11.71
C PHE A 136 2.66 -11.20 -13.04
N GLU A 137 1.52 -11.88 -12.99
CA GLU A 137 0.73 -12.26 -14.18
C GLU A 137 0.28 -11.03 -15.00
N GLU A 138 -0.05 -9.91 -14.35
CA GLU A 138 -0.43 -8.67 -15.05
C GLU A 138 0.78 -7.91 -15.65
N ALA A 139 1.98 -8.14 -15.12
CA ALA A 139 3.22 -7.53 -15.59
C ALA A 139 3.79 -8.25 -16.81
N ASP A 140 3.62 -9.58 -16.87
CA ASP A 140 4.01 -10.43 -18.00
C ASP A 140 3.14 -10.09 -19.22
N LYS A 141 3.70 -9.32 -20.16
CA LYS A 141 2.95 -8.81 -21.32
C LYS A 141 3.00 -9.75 -22.50
N ASN A 142 4.09 -10.48 -22.64
CA ASN A 142 4.28 -11.43 -23.74
C ASN A 142 3.73 -12.82 -23.39
N GLY A 143 3.40 -13.08 -22.12
CA GLY A 143 2.78 -14.32 -21.63
C GLY A 143 3.76 -15.49 -21.58
N ASP A 144 5.06 -15.23 -21.45
CA ASP A 144 6.09 -16.28 -21.41
C ASP A 144 6.32 -16.85 -20.01
N GLY A 145 5.64 -16.31 -19.00
CA GLY A 145 5.76 -16.73 -17.61
C GLY A 145 7.01 -16.21 -16.92
N LEU A 146 7.69 -15.22 -17.50
CA LEU A 146 8.88 -14.57 -17.00
C LEU A 146 8.73 -13.05 -17.10
N LEU A 147 9.52 -12.28 -16.34
CA LEU A 147 9.53 -10.82 -16.42
C LEU A 147 10.89 -10.30 -16.86
N ASN A 148 10.93 -9.64 -18.00
CA ASN A 148 12.13 -8.92 -18.42
C ASN A 148 12.23 -7.53 -17.77
N ILE A 149 13.40 -6.89 -17.89
CA ILE A 149 13.66 -5.59 -17.26
C ILE A 149 12.72 -4.47 -17.72
N GLU A 150 12.20 -4.52 -18.94
CA GLU A 150 11.29 -3.51 -19.47
C GLU A 150 9.89 -3.67 -18.89
N GLU A 151 9.40 -4.90 -18.74
CA GLU A 151 8.16 -5.21 -18.04
C GLU A 151 8.23 -4.81 -16.57
N ILE A 152 9.36 -5.05 -15.91
CA ILE A 152 9.61 -4.56 -14.54
C ILE A 152 9.55 -3.02 -14.50
N HIS A 153 10.16 -2.31 -15.44
CA HIS A 153 10.08 -0.85 -15.48
C HIS A 153 8.64 -0.35 -15.66
N GLN A 154 7.85 -0.97 -16.52
CA GLN A 154 6.43 -0.64 -16.71
C GLN A 154 5.62 -0.94 -15.45
N LEU A 155 5.87 -2.08 -14.81
CA LEU A 155 5.24 -2.45 -13.56
C LEU A 155 5.56 -1.41 -12.47
N MET A 156 6.80 -0.97 -12.34
CA MET A 156 7.18 0.04 -11.35
C MET A 156 6.44 1.36 -11.54
N HIS A 157 6.24 1.77 -12.79
CA HIS A 157 5.40 2.94 -13.10
C HIS A 157 3.95 2.70 -12.66
N LYS A 158 3.38 1.52 -12.94
CA LYS A 158 2.01 1.15 -12.55
C LYS A 158 1.82 1.08 -11.03
N LEU A 159 2.81 0.53 -10.32
CA LEU A 159 2.85 0.47 -8.84
C LEU A 159 3.20 1.81 -8.19
N ASN A 160 3.47 2.82 -9.02
CA ASN A 160 3.82 4.16 -8.58
C ASN A 160 5.06 4.17 -7.66
N VAL A 161 6.03 3.31 -8.00
CA VAL A 161 7.32 3.23 -7.33
C VAL A 161 8.35 3.99 -8.16
N ASN A 162 8.86 5.08 -7.59
CA ASN A 162 9.87 5.89 -8.25
C ASN A 162 11.26 5.56 -7.70
N LEU A 163 12.01 4.70 -8.40
CA LEU A 163 13.42 4.41 -8.11
C LEU A 163 14.29 4.75 -9.34
N PRO A 164 15.53 5.23 -9.14
CA PRO A 164 16.45 5.47 -10.24
C PRO A 164 16.67 4.19 -11.06
N ARG A 165 16.67 4.28 -12.40
CA ARG A 165 16.83 3.09 -13.29
C ARG A 165 18.06 2.25 -12.95
N ARG A 166 19.14 2.88 -12.49
CA ARG A 166 20.35 2.18 -12.02
C ARG A 166 20.06 1.27 -10.81
N LYS A 167 19.25 1.75 -9.86
CA LYS A 167 18.88 0.99 -8.66
C LYS A 167 17.94 -0.17 -9.00
N VAL A 168 17.00 0.05 -9.92
CA VAL A 168 16.12 -0.99 -10.45
C VAL A 168 16.94 -2.12 -11.09
N ARG A 169 17.87 -1.76 -11.98
CA ARG A 169 18.78 -2.74 -12.62
C ARG A 169 19.61 -3.52 -11.60
N GLN A 170 20.15 -2.84 -10.60
CA GLN A 170 20.89 -3.51 -9.53
C GLN A 170 20.00 -4.53 -8.79
N MET A 171 18.79 -4.13 -8.39
CA MET A 171 17.86 -5.02 -7.69
C MET A 171 17.40 -6.18 -8.55
N PHE A 172 17.23 -5.95 -9.86
CA PHE A 172 16.92 -7.00 -10.81
C PHE A 172 18.03 -8.05 -10.84
N GLN A 173 19.28 -7.61 -10.99
CA GLN A 173 20.46 -8.49 -10.96
C GLN A 173 20.66 -9.19 -9.61
N GLU A 174 20.28 -8.55 -8.50
CA GLU A 174 20.33 -9.16 -7.17
C GLU A 174 19.24 -10.25 -6.97
N ALA A 175 18.14 -10.18 -7.72
CA ALA A 175 17.04 -11.15 -7.66
C ALA A 175 17.18 -12.30 -8.68
N ASP A 176 17.74 -12.01 -9.86
CA ASP A 176 18.00 -12.93 -10.97
C ASP A 176 19.14 -13.88 -10.61
N THR A 177 18.80 -15.04 -10.05
CA THR A 177 19.75 -15.98 -9.44
C THR A 177 19.71 -17.37 -10.06
N ASP A 178 18.76 -17.63 -10.97
CA ASP A 178 18.67 -18.87 -11.71
C ASP A 178 19.66 -18.95 -12.89
N GLU A 179 19.64 -20.08 -13.61
CA GLU A 179 20.54 -20.30 -14.74
C GLU A 179 20.13 -19.52 -16.01
N ASN A 180 18.89 -19.04 -16.09
CA ASN A 180 18.30 -18.33 -17.23
C ASN A 180 18.29 -16.81 -16.99
N GLN A 181 19.49 -16.27 -16.88
CA GLN A 181 19.75 -14.86 -16.61
C GLN A 181 19.12 -13.92 -17.65
N GLY A 182 18.66 -12.76 -17.19
CA GLY A 182 18.05 -11.69 -18.00
C GLY A 182 16.53 -11.58 -17.84
N THR A 183 15.92 -12.48 -17.09
CA THR A 183 14.48 -12.54 -16.79
C THR A 183 14.26 -12.96 -15.35
N LEU A 184 13.12 -12.59 -14.76
CA LEU A 184 12.73 -13.08 -13.43
C LEU A 184 11.57 -14.06 -13.54
N ASN A 185 11.74 -15.25 -12.97
CA ASN A 185 10.61 -16.14 -12.69
C ASN A 185 9.78 -15.62 -11.48
N PHE A 186 8.70 -16.30 -11.09
CA PHE A 186 7.81 -15.82 -10.03
C PHE A 186 8.51 -15.72 -8.66
N GLU A 187 9.35 -16.70 -8.33
CA GLU A 187 10.10 -16.74 -7.08
C GLU A 187 11.09 -15.57 -6.99
N GLU A 188 11.84 -15.31 -8.07
CA GLU A 188 12.78 -14.20 -8.16
C GLU A 188 12.08 -12.85 -8.17
N PHE A 189 10.96 -12.74 -8.90
CA PHE A 189 10.11 -11.57 -8.85
C PHE A 189 9.62 -11.28 -7.43
N SER A 190 9.26 -12.31 -6.66
CA SER A 190 8.83 -12.14 -5.26
C SER A 190 9.96 -11.56 -4.40
N VAL A 191 11.20 -11.95 -4.63
CA VAL A 191 12.39 -11.37 -3.98
C VAL A 191 12.60 -9.93 -4.43
N PHE A 192 12.55 -9.66 -5.74
CA PHE A 192 12.62 -8.30 -6.30
C PHE A 192 11.55 -7.37 -5.70
N TYR A 193 10.31 -7.85 -5.64
CA TYR A 193 9.18 -7.12 -5.09
C TYR A 193 9.38 -6.81 -3.61
N LYS A 194 9.91 -7.77 -2.82
CA LYS A 194 10.32 -7.54 -1.42
C LYS A 194 11.41 -6.48 -1.33
N MET A 195 12.46 -6.54 -2.13
CA MET A 195 13.53 -5.53 -2.11
C MET A 195 13.04 -4.12 -2.46
N MET A 196 12.03 -4.02 -3.32
CA MET A 196 11.40 -2.77 -3.73
C MET A 196 10.45 -2.21 -2.66
N SER A 197 9.74 -3.09 -1.95
CA SER A 197 8.73 -2.72 -0.95
C SER A 197 9.32 -2.58 0.46
N LEU A 198 10.45 -3.22 0.74
CA LEU A 198 11.19 -3.09 1.99
C LEU A 198 12.07 -1.84 1.94
N ARG A 199 11.81 -0.93 2.88
CA ARG A 199 12.70 0.21 3.11
C ARG A 199 14.01 -0.33 3.69
N ARG A 200 15.11 -0.22 2.94
CA ARG A 200 16.42 -0.79 3.33
C ARG A 200 16.90 -0.33 4.70
N ASP A 201 16.68 0.94 5.03
CA ASP A 201 16.89 1.50 6.36
C ASP A 201 16.08 0.76 7.43
N LEU A 202 14.78 0.52 7.21
CA LEU A 202 13.94 -0.22 8.16
C LEU A 202 14.32 -1.71 8.24
N TYR A 203 14.71 -2.32 7.13
CA TYR A 203 15.16 -3.72 7.13
C TYR A 203 16.49 -3.89 7.86
N LEU A 204 17.44 -2.97 7.67
CA LEU A 204 18.69 -2.97 8.44
C LEU A 204 18.44 -2.70 9.92
N LEU A 205 17.49 -1.81 10.24
CA LEU A 205 17.05 -1.56 11.60
C LEU A 205 16.47 -2.83 12.21
N LEU A 206 15.55 -3.51 11.51
CA LEU A 206 15.00 -4.80 11.90
C LEU A 206 16.13 -5.78 12.23
N LEU A 207 17.03 -6.05 11.27
CA LEU A 207 18.15 -6.98 11.46
C LEU A 207 19.07 -6.60 12.63
N SER A 208 19.26 -5.30 12.89
CA SER A 208 20.11 -4.81 13.99
C SER A 208 19.50 -5.05 15.37
N TYR A 209 18.16 -5.04 15.48
CA TYR A 209 17.44 -5.27 16.73
C TYR A 209 16.92 -6.70 16.87
N SER A 210 16.82 -7.46 15.77
CA SER A 210 16.28 -8.82 15.72
C SER A 210 17.32 -9.92 15.72
N ASP A 211 18.60 -9.61 15.96
CA ASP A 211 19.71 -10.58 15.78
C ASP A 211 19.61 -11.33 14.43
N LYS A 212 19.38 -10.55 13.36
CA LYS A 212 19.21 -11.03 11.97
C LYS A 212 17.99 -11.92 11.71
N LYS A 213 17.02 -11.99 12.63
CA LYS A 213 15.71 -12.61 12.37
C LYS A 213 14.84 -11.70 11.50
N ASP A 214 13.84 -12.29 10.84
CA ASP A 214 12.83 -11.58 10.07
C ASP A 214 11.68 -11.00 10.93
N HIS A 215 11.76 -11.14 12.25
CA HIS A 215 10.78 -10.65 13.23
C HIS A 215 11.48 -10.14 14.49
N LEU A 216 10.82 -9.23 15.23
CA LEU A 216 11.24 -8.78 16.56
C LEU A 216 10.41 -9.49 17.63
N THR A 217 11.05 -9.89 18.73
CA THR A 217 10.32 -10.23 19.96
C THR A 217 9.75 -8.97 20.62
N VAL A 218 8.88 -9.15 21.60
CA VAL A 218 8.32 -8.04 22.38
C VAL A 218 9.42 -7.23 23.05
N GLU A 219 10.45 -7.89 23.56
CA GLU A 219 11.60 -7.27 24.22
C GLU A 219 12.46 -6.48 23.23
N GLU A 220 12.74 -7.06 22.06
CA GLU A 220 13.52 -6.43 20.98
C GLU A 220 12.79 -5.19 20.46
N LEU A 221 11.47 -5.28 20.27
CA LEU A 221 10.64 -4.15 19.86
C LEU A 221 10.58 -3.06 20.94
N ALA A 222 10.44 -3.43 22.22
CA ALA A 222 10.45 -2.48 23.32
C ALA A 222 11.79 -1.73 23.42
N GLN A 223 12.90 -2.43 23.17
CA GLN A 223 14.23 -1.84 23.13
C GLN A 223 14.37 -0.87 21.94
N PHE A 224 13.93 -1.29 20.76
CA PHE A 224 13.87 -0.42 19.58
C PHE A 224 13.11 0.88 19.86
N LEU A 225 11.90 0.79 20.42
CA LEU A 225 11.06 1.95 20.73
C LEU A 225 11.73 2.91 21.73
N LYS A 226 12.44 2.38 22.74
CA LYS A 226 13.17 3.21 23.71
C LYS A 226 14.34 3.96 23.09
N VAL A 227 15.04 3.35 22.14
CA VAL A 227 16.29 3.90 21.58
C VAL A 227 16.00 4.85 20.42
N GLU A 228 15.12 4.45 19.49
CA GLU A 228 14.94 5.11 18.19
C GLU A 228 13.73 6.06 18.13
N GLN A 229 12.81 6.02 19.10
CA GLN A 229 11.54 6.77 19.05
C GLN A 229 11.33 7.65 20.29
N LYS A 230 12.26 8.58 20.54
CA LYS A 230 12.15 9.59 21.61
C LYS A 230 11.00 10.58 21.39
#